data_AF-A0A518VAD7-F1
#
_entry.id   AF-A0A518VAD7-F1
#
_cell.length_a   1.000
_cell.length_b   1.000
_cell.length_c   1.000
_cell.angle_alpha   90.00
_cell.angle_beta   90.00
_cell.angle_gamma   90.00
#
_symmetry.space_group_name_H-M   'P 1'
#
loop_
_entity.id
_entity.type
_entity.pdbx_description
1 polymer ?
#
loop_
_entity_poly.entity_id
_entity_poly.type
_entity_poly.pdbx_seq_one_letter_code
_entity_poly.pdbx_strand_id
1 'polypeptide(L)'
;MRRWIDIDPLDWFYRDLLEATRLHLDGDGEQSFIDGMYYDAFESGYERVIKRFVTVDGQQEFHVPNYKVHDDNPIFVIVHGVEVQPEKVENGKITMSNPMSGGIEVVCISFGKPKYQQVGCVNTPFSSCGENNVRMPSGDLMNKNQYTFSLRLKPEACTVLGVKLKRKIVDIQPGDNPEQKIKETIGFKRDVFVIHAGRVYLPYMYNGYPAKVTYNYKIGGKFKTTTDTVLVESGCVRYNDRFFPQVRLRRSEFMVFLQRMRKSFYNRFTDKEYKSNPSPARYIADQATFSGKWYEKDVIDILEERFLDGCYAFPLYEDERFEPEECMTRAEAMVFLNRFIEWAIERFR
;
A
#
# COMPACT_ATOMS: atom_id res chain seq x y z
N MET A 1 -1.53 12.21 2.90
CA MET A 1 -0.06 12.04 2.84
C MET A 1 0.27 10.65 3.35
N ARG A 2 0.93 9.83 2.54
CA ARG A 2 1.35 8.49 2.97
C ARG A 2 2.68 8.63 3.71
N ARG A 3 2.69 8.39 5.02
CA ARG A 3 3.93 8.17 5.77
C ARG A 3 4.29 6.68 5.65
N TRP A 4 5.55 6.40 5.37
CA TRP A 4 6.13 5.05 5.39
C TRP A 4 6.64 4.76 6.79
N ILE A 5 6.50 3.52 7.24
CA ILE A 5 6.89 3.12 8.61
C ILE A 5 8.41 3.17 8.78
N ASP A 6 9.14 2.89 7.71
CA ASP A 6 10.60 2.75 7.67
C ASP A 6 11.33 4.00 7.15
N ILE A 7 10.68 5.17 7.24
CA ILE A 7 11.24 6.46 6.85
C ILE A 7 11.08 7.44 8.02
N ASP A 8 12.20 7.81 8.63
CA ASP A 8 12.26 8.68 9.80
C ASP A 8 12.43 10.15 9.40
N PRO A 9 11.83 11.13 10.12
CA PRO A 9 12.08 12.56 9.90
C PRO A 9 13.56 12.99 9.90
N LEU A 10 14.43 12.23 10.54
CA LEU A 10 15.88 12.47 10.59
C LEU A 10 16.63 11.92 9.36
N ASP A 11 15.99 11.10 8.52
CA ASP A 11 16.61 10.60 7.30
C ASP A 11 16.85 11.76 6.31
N TRP A 12 18.03 11.82 5.71
CA TRP A 12 18.41 12.90 4.79
C TRP A 12 17.49 13.02 3.56
N PHE A 13 16.85 11.91 3.17
CA PHE A 13 15.91 11.84 2.04
C PHE A 13 14.44 12.01 2.46
N TYR A 14 14.14 12.20 3.76
CA TYR A 14 12.77 12.20 4.30
C TYR A 14 11.86 13.19 3.59
N ARG A 15 12.30 14.45 3.51
CA ARG A 15 11.51 15.54 2.94
C ARG A 15 11.17 15.26 1.47
N ASP A 16 12.17 14.87 0.70
CA ASP A 16 12.03 14.72 -0.75
C ASP A 16 11.15 13.51 -1.09
N LEU A 17 11.26 12.41 -0.33
CA LEU A 17 10.31 11.29 -0.43
C LEU A 17 8.89 11.71 -0.05
N LEU A 18 8.72 12.48 1.03
CA LEU A 18 7.41 12.94 1.48
C LEU A 18 6.74 13.83 0.42
N GLU A 19 7.50 14.70 -0.22
CA GLU A 19 7.02 15.52 -1.34
C GLU A 19 6.67 14.65 -2.55
N ALA A 20 7.50 13.67 -2.89
CA ALA A 20 7.24 12.72 -3.97
C ALA A 20 5.93 11.94 -3.76
N THR A 21 5.56 11.60 -2.51
CA THR A 21 4.27 10.93 -2.22
C THR A 21 3.02 11.80 -2.52
N ARG A 22 3.20 13.12 -2.72
CA ARG A 22 2.11 14.04 -3.10
C ARG A 22 1.94 14.16 -4.61
N LEU A 23 2.86 13.61 -5.39
CA LEU A 23 2.79 13.65 -6.85
C LEU A 23 1.91 12.50 -7.33
N HIS A 24 1.01 12.83 -8.25
CA HIS A 24 0.10 11.88 -8.88
C HIS A 24 0.38 11.78 -10.38
N LEU A 25 0.07 10.61 -10.94
CA LEU A 25 0.26 10.29 -12.36
C LEU A 25 -0.99 10.53 -13.20
N ASP A 26 -2.10 10.89 -12.56
CA ASP A 26 -3.41 11.11 -13.16
C ASP A 26 -4.09 12.36 -12.56
N GLY A 27 -5.06 12.91 -13.30
CA GLY A 27 -5.81 14.09 -12.85
C GLY A 27 -6.70 13.81 -11.62
N ASP A 28 -7.13 12.55 -11.45
CA ASP A 28 -7.99 12.12 -10.35
C ASP A 28 -7.22 11.79 -9.06
N GLY A 29 -5.88 11.74 -9.12
CA GLY A 29 -5.03 11.48 -7.96
C GLY A 29 -5.07 10.03 -7.45
N GLU A 30 -5.54 9.09 -8.26
CA GLU A 30 -5.65 7.67 -7.88
C GLU A 30 -4.33 6.92 -8.08
N GLN A 31 -3.52 7.32 -9.08
CA GLN A 31 -2.19 6.74 -9.33
C GLN A 31 -1.09 7.56 -8.67
N SER A 32 -0.33 6.92 -7.77
CA SER A 32 0.77 7.56 -7.06
C SER A 32 2.05 7.56 -7.90
N PHE A 33 2.84 8.62 -7.80
CA PHE A 33 4.14 8.70 -8.46
C PHE A 33 5.14 7.68 -7.89
N ILE A 34 5.19 7.55 -6.56
CA ILE A 34 5.94 6.52 -5.87
C ILE A 34 5.01 5.62 -5.06
N ASP A 35 5.34 4.33 -5.03
CA ASP A 35 4.68 3.31 -4.22
C ASP A 35 5.73 2.52 -3.44
N GLY A 36 5.32 1.92 -2.34
CA GLY A 36 6.16 1.01 -1.58
C GLY A 36 6.23 -0.36 -2.24
N MET A 37 7.04 -1.24 -1.67
CA MET A 37 7.10 -2.64 -2.12
C MET A 37 6.09 -3.49 -1.35
N TYR A 38 5.55 -4.51 -2.04
CA TYR A 38 4.61 -5.44 -1.43
C TYR A 38 5.30 -6.52 -0.61
N TYR A 39 4.82 -6.74 0.60
CA TYR A 39 5.39 -7.74 1.48
C TYR A 39 4.35 -8.32 2.46
N ASP A 40 4.60 -9.54 2.89
CA ASP A 40 3.83 -10.20 3.97
C ASP A 40 4.66 -11.22 4.76
N ALA A 41 5.90 -11.48 4.32
CA ALA A 41 6.81 -12.39 4.97
C ALA A 41 7.59 -11.64 6.06
N PHE A 42 7.65 -12.23 7.25
CA PHE A 42 8.34 -11.70 8.41
C PHE A 42 9.38 -12.70 8.92
N GLU A 43 10.39 -12.21 9.63
CA GLU A 43 11.29 -13.07 10.38
C GLU A 43 10.53 -13.82 11.50
N SER A 44 10.91 -15.08 11.74
CA SER A 44 10.20 -15.92 12.70
C SER A 44 10.29 -15.35 14.13
N GLY A 45 9.14 -15.16 14.77
CA GLY A 45 9.02 -14.53 16.08
C GLY A 45 9.03 -13.00 16.06
N TYR A 46 9.08 -12.39 14.88
CA TYR A 46 8.95 -10.94 14.67
C TYR A 46 7.86 -10.65 13.62
N GLU A 47 6.80 -11.45 13.62
CA GLU A 47 5.63 -11.23 12.80
C GLU A 47 4.92 -9.92 13.19
N ARG A 48 4.10 -9.40 12.28
CA ARG A 48 3.20 -8.30 12.60
C ARG A 48 2.16 -8.76 13.62
N VAL A 49 2.09 -8.08 14.76
CA VAL A 49 1.17 -8.41 15.84
C VAL A 49 0.29 -7.21 16.15
N ILE A 50 -1.02 -7.44 16.14
CA ILE A 50 -2.00 -6.46 16.60
C ILE A 50 -2.86 -7.16 17.65
N LYS A 51 -2.87 -6.61 18.86
CA LYS A 51 -3.65 -7.14 19.99
C LYS A 51 -4.47 -6.04 20.62
N ARG A 52 -5.75 -6.32 20.78
CA ARG A 52 -6.74 -5.43 21.37
C ARG A 52 -7.07 -5.90 22.78
N PHE A 53 -7.17 -4.94 23.68
CA PHE A 53 -7.61 -5.13 25.05
C PHE A 53 -8.75 -4.15 25.36
N VAL A 54 -9.71 -4.61 26.17
CA VAL A 54 -10.64 -3.73 26.87
C VAL A 54 -10.21 -3.80 28.33
N THR A 55 -9.81 -2.66 28.86
CA THR A 55 -9.23 -2.56 30.20
C THR A 55 -10.26 -2.82 31.30
N VAL A 56 -9.77 -3.31 32.42
CA VAL A 56 -10.47 -3.27 33.72
C VAL A 56 -9.88 -2.17 34.58
N ASP A 57 -10.64 -1.68 35.57
CA ASP A 57 -10.18 -0.63 36.48
C ASP A 57 -8.86 -1.02 37.15
N GLY A 58 -7.87 -0.12 37.04
CA GLY A 58 -6.55 -0.32 37.62
C GLY A 58 -5.58 -1.15 36.77
N GLN A 59 -5.98 -1.59 35.57
CA GLN A 59 -5.10 -2.37 34.71
C GLN A 59 -3.93 -1.53 34.19
N GLN A 60 -2.71 -2.04 34.37
CA GLN A 60 -1.46 -1.44 33.89
C GLN A 60 -0.69 -2.35 32.92
N GLU A 61 -0.96 -3.65 32.98
CA GLU A 61 -0.18 -4.67 32.28
C GLU A 61 -0.99 -5.30 31.15
N PHE A 62 -0.33 -5.44 29.99
CA PHE A 62 -0.90 -6.04 28.78
C PHE A 62 0.00 -7.16 28.28
N HIS A 63 -0.58 -8.35 28.10
CA HIS A 63 0.16 -9.54 27.68
C HIS A 63 -0.06 -9.83 26.19
N VAL A 64 1.02 -9.76 25.42
CA VAL A 64 1.11 -10.04 23.99
C VAL A 64 2.08 -11.23 23.79
N PRO A 65 1.62 -12.48 23.98
CA PRO A 65 2.50 -13.65 24.14
C PRO A 65 3.42 -13.94 22.95
N ASN A 66 3.04 -13.52 21.74
CA ASN A 66 3.82 -13.79 20.52
C ASN A 66 4.84 -12.70 20.19
N TYR A 67 4.98 -11.68 21.03
CA TYR A 67 5.85 -10.54 20.75
C TYR A 67 7.23 -10.68 21.41
N LYS A 68 8.28 -10.53 20.61
CA LYS A 68 9.68 -10.43 21.05
C LYS A 68 10.17 -9.01 20.84
N VAL A 69 10.79 -8.43 21.86
CA VAL A 69 11.34 -7.07 21.79
C VAL A 69 12.55 -7.05 20.85
N HIS A 70 12.57 -6.10 19.92
CA HIS A 70 13.68 -5.85 19.01
C HIS A 70 13.60 -4.42 18.47
N ASP A 71 14.75 -3.78 18.24
CA ASP A 71 14.81 -2.38 17.81
C ASP A 71 14.15 -2.17 16.44
N ASP A 72 14.38 -3.07 15.48
CA ASP A 72 13.69 -3.07 14.17
C ASP A 72 12.19 -3.47 14.23
N ASN A 73 11.69 -3.89 15.40
CA ASN A 73 10.30 -4.27 15.60
C ASN A 73 9.74 -3.72 16.93
N PRO A 74 9.65 -2.39 17.08
CA PRO A 74 9.13 -1.78 18.29
C PRO A 74 7.63 -2.02 18.42
N ILE A 75 7.13 -1.93 19.65
CA ILE A 75 5.71 -2.00 19.95
C ILE A 75 5.15 -0.60 20.21
N PHE A 76 4.04 -0.30 19.56
CA PHE A 76 3.29 0.94 19.70
C PHE A 76 2.01 0.64 20.47
N VAL A 77 1.69 1.46 21.47
CA VAL A 77 0.47 1.31 22.26
C VAL A 77 -0.44 2.47 21.94
N ILE A 78 -1.68 2.16 21.56
CA ILE A 78 -2.70 3.15 21.25
C ILE A 78 -3.80 3.04 22.29
N VAL A 79 -4.06 4.12 23.01
CA VAL A 79 -5.11 4.25 24.02
C VAL A 79 -6.15 5.25 23.48
N HIS A 80 -7.40 4.81 23.30
CA HIS A 80 -8.46 5.67 22.72
C HIS A 80 -8.12 6.32 21.36
N GLY A 81 -7.23 5.72 20.57
CA GLY A 81 -6.80 6.28 19.28
C GLY A 81 -5.60 7.23 19.37
N VAL A 82 -5.03 7.43 20.57
CA VAL A 82 -3.81 8.22 20.78
C VAL A 82 -2.64 7.30 21.09
N GLU A 83 -1.51 7.50 20.42
CA GLU A 83 -0.28 6.77 20.70
C GLU A 83 0.29 7.21 22.06
N VAL A 84 0.61 6.22 22.90
CA VAL A 84 1.17 6.41 24.23
C VAL A 84 2.41 5.55 24.37
N GLN A 85 3.50 6.15 24.81
CA GLN A 85 4.74 5.40 25.06
C GLN A 85 4.57 4.55 26.33
N PRO A 86 4.80 3.22 26.26
CA PRO A 86 4.80 2.38 27.45
C PRO A 86 6.00 2.72 28.35
N GLU A 87 5.86 2.49 29.65
CA GLU A 87 6.98 2.64 30.60
C GLU A 87 8.01 1.54 30.40
N LYS A 88 7.54 0.31 30.19
CA LYS A 88 8.41 -0.86 30.06
C LYS A 88 7.81 -1.89 29.12
N VAL A 89 8.67 -2.49 28.30
CA VAL A 89 8.31 -3.57 27.38
C VAL A 89 9.29 -4.72 27.58
N GLU A 90 8.75 -5.87 28.00
CA GLU A 90 9.54 -7.08 28.29
C GLU A 90 8.87 -8.27 27.62
N ASN A 91 9.47 -8.82 26.56
CA ASN A 91 9.06 -10.04 25.84
C ASN A 91 7.60 -10.48 26.07
N GLY A 92 6.69 -9.76 25.44
CA GLY A 92 5.26 -10.05 25.48
C GLY A 92 4.50 -9.50 26.69
N LYS A 93 5.14 -8.68 27.54
CA LYS A 93 4.51 -7.90 28.60
C LYS A 93 4.77 -6.42 28.37
N ILE A 94 3.71 -5.63 28.34
CA ILE A 94 3.74 -4.18 28.15
C ILE A 94 3.18 -3.54 29.41
N THR A 95 3.93 -2.64 30.00
CA THR A 95 3.56 -1.94 31.24
C THR A 95 3.38 -0.46 30.95
N MET A 96 2.20 0.06 31.28
CA MET A 96 1.86 1.48 31.16
C MET A 96 2.26 2.24 32.43
N SER A 97 2.68 3.49 32.27
CA SER A 97 3.12 4.34 33.38
C SER A 97 2.02 4.68 34.39
N ASN A 98 0.76 4.68 33.96
CA ASN A 98 -0.38 5.02 34.79
C ASN A 98 -1.45 3.91 34.73
N PRO A 99 -2.15 3.65 35.85
CA PRO A 99 -3.29 2.73 35.85
C PRO A 99 -4.42 3.28 34.97
N MET A 100 -5.03 2.41 34.18
CA MET A 100 -6.14 2.79 33.30
C MET A 100 -7.49 2.54 33.94
N SER A 101 -8.45 3.41 33.62
CA SER A 101 -9.87 3.19 33.95
C SER A 101 -10.43 2.05 33.11
N GLY A 102 -11.43 1.36 33.62
CA GLY A 102 -12.11 0.26 32.96
C GLY A 102 -12.91 0.70 31.74
N GLY A 103 -13.05 -0.21 30.77
CA GLY A 103 -13.80 0.02 29.53
C GLY A 103 -13.02 0.81 28.47
N ILE A 104 -11.77 1.18 28.74
CA ILE A 104 -10.88 1.83 27.78
C ILE A 104 -10.35 0.80 26.78
N GLU A 105 -10.40 1.15 25.49
CA GLU A 105 -9.81 0.36 24.41
C GLU A 105 -8.31 0.67 24.27
N VAL A 106 -7.51 -0.39 24.35
CA VAL A 106 -6.05 -0.34 24.19
C VAL A 106 -5.66 -1.29 23.07
N VAL A 107 -4.88 -0.80 22.11
CA VAL A 107 -4.38 -1.59 20.97
C VAL A 107 -2.86 -1.55 20.97
N CYS A 108 -2.25 -2.73 21.10
CA CYS A 108 -0.80 -2.91 21.00
C CYS A 108 -0.46 -3.39 19.59
N ILE A 109 0.46 -2.70 18.93
CA ILE A 109 0.80 -2.89 17.51
C ILE A 109 2.31 -3.05 17.38
N SER A 110 2.73 -4.12 16.72
CA SER A 110 4.09 -4.31 16.25
C SER A 110 4.01 -4.59 14.75
N PHE A 111 4.73 -3.81 13.93
CA PHE A 111 4.62 -3.90 12.47
C PHE A 111 5.38 -5.07 11.85
N GLY A 112 6.17 -5.79 12.66
CA GLY A 112 6.96 -6.93 12.28
C GLY A 112 8.28 -6.55 11.59
N LYS A 113 9.24 -7.47 11.60
CA LYS A 113 10.51 -7.36 10.87
C LYS A 113 10.40 -8.07 9.52
N PRO A 114 10.36 -7.34 8.38
CA PRO A 114 10.17 -7.96 7.07
C PRO A 114 11.30 -8.94 6.75
N LYS A 115 10.95 -10.08 6.17
CA LYS A 115 11.92 -11.05 5.67
C LYS A 115 12.36 -10.65 4.27
N TYR A 116 13.66 -10.79 4.02
CA TYR A 116 14.27 -10.53 2.72
C TYR A 116 14.62 -11.84 2.03
N GLN A 117 14.65 -11.81 0.69
CA GLN A 117 15.19 -12.88 -0.13
C GLN A 117 15.99 -12.28 -1.28
N GLN A 118 17.02 -13.02 -1.70
CA GLN A 118 17.78 -12.69 -2.90
C GLN A 118 16.95 -13.07 -4.14
N VAL A 119 16.65 -12.10 -4.99
CA VAL A 119 15.99 -12.32 -6.28
C VAL A 119 16.86 -11.70 -7.38
N GLY A 120 17.55 -12.55 -8.13
CA GLY A 120 18.57 -12.09 -9.08
C GLY A 120 19.66 -11.32 -8.34
N CYS A 121 19.88 -10.07 -8.73
CA CYS A 121 20.91 -9.21 -8.16
C CYS A 121 20.46 -8.37 -6.93
N VAL A 122 19.16 -8.40 -6.56
CA VAL A 122 18.61 -7.57 -5.47
C VAL A 122 18.22 -8.42 -4.27
N ASN A 123 18.50 -7.91 -3.07
CA ASN A 123 17.96 -8.44 -1.82
C ASN A 123 16.73 -7.60 -1.45
N THR A 124 15.54 -8.19 -1.52
CA THR A 124 14.26 -7.48 -1.48
C THR A 124 13.28 -8.16 -0.51
N PRO A 125 12.35 -7.41 0.11
CA PRO A 125 11.19 -8.03 0.74
C PRO A 125 10.37 -8.83 -0.28
N PHE A 126 9.56 -9.77 0.21
CA PHE A 126 8.70 -10.58 -0.64
C PHE A 126 7.33 -10.88 0.00
N SER A 127 6.41 -11.31 -0.85
CA SER A 127 5.11 -11.83 -0.45
C SER A 127 5.12 -13.35 -0.59
N SER A 128 4.86 -14.04 0.52
CA SER A 128 4.59 -15.47 0.62
C SER A 128 3.15 -15.82 0.23
N CYS A 129 2.22 -14.87 0.30
CA CYS A 129 0.86 -15.05 -0.19
C CYS A 129 0.83 -15.05 -1.72
N GLY A 130 0.44 -16.18 -2.31
CA GLY A 130 0.07 -16.26 -3.71
C GLY A 130 -1.07 -15.28 -4.06
N GLU A 131 -1.03 -14.70 -5.25
CA GLU A 131 -1.96 -13.62 -5.68
C GLU A 131 -3.45 -13.97 -5.48
N ASN A 132 -3.79 -15.23 -5.75
CA ASN A 132 -5.14 -15.77 -5.65
C ASN A 132 -5.59 -16.03 -4.21
N ASN A 133 -4.68 -16.03 -3.24
CA ASN A 133 -4.96 -16.27 -1.82
C ASN A 133 -5.07 -14.97 -1.02
N VAL A 134 -4.57 -13.86 -1.56
CA VAL A 134 -4.67 -12.56 -0.89
C VAL A 134 -6.15 -12.16 -0.78
N ARG A 135 -6.58 -11.83 0.45
CA ARG A 135 -7.97 -11.43 0.75
C ARG A 135 -7.99 -10.15 1.58
N MET A 136 -8.97 -9.29 1.29
CA MET A 136 -9.19 -8.07 2.06
C MET A 136 -9.60 -8.43 3.50
N PRO A 137 -8.99 -7.82 4.52
CA PRO A 137 -9.47 -7.90 5.90
C PRO A 137 -10.97 -7.61 5.96
N SER A 138 -11.73 -8.49 6.58
CA SER A 138 -13.17 -8.35 6.64
C SER A 138 -13.77 -8.90 7.92
N GLY A 139 -14.97 -8.43 8.25
CA GLY A 139 -15.72 -8.87 9.42
C GLY A 139 -17.22 -8.65 9.22
N ASP A 140 -18.02 -9.54 9.78
CA ASP A 140 -19.48 -9.45 9.68
C ASP A 140 -20.04 -8.39 10.65
N LEU A 141 -21.02 -7.62 10.18
CA LEU A 141 -21.77 -6.70 11.02
C LEU A 141 -22.74 -7.49 11.93
N MET A 142 -23.09 -6.96 13.10
CA MET A 142 -23.97 -7.67 14.05
C MET A 142 -25.34 -8.00 13.43
N ASN A 143 -25.90 -7.10 12.61
CA ASN A 143 -27.18 -7.27 11.92
C ASN A 143 -26.99 -7.57 10.43
N LYS A 144 -25.98 -8.36 10.06
CA LYS A 144 -25.61 -8.68 8.66
C LYS A 144 -26.81 -9.05 7.78
N ASN A 145 -27.67 -9.94 8.24
CA ASN A 145 -28.81 -10.45 7.45
C ASN A 145 -29.90 -9.39 7.23
N GLN A 146 -29.96 -8.37 8.09
CA GLN A 146 -30.89 -7.25 7.97
C GLN A 146 -30.24 -6.00 7.38
N TYR A 147 -28.97 -6.06 7.00
CA TYR A 147 -28.25 -4.93 6.44
C TYR A 147 -28.99 -4.37 5.22
N THR A 148 -29.12 -3.05 5.15
CA THR A 148 -29.74 -2.41 3.99
C THR A 148 -28.99 -1.16 3.61
N PHE A 149 -28.52 -1.14 2.36
CA PHE A 149 -27.89 0.02 1.77
C PHE A 149 -28.91 0.85 0.98
N SER A 150 -28.90 2.17 1.17
CA SER A 150 -29.60 3.11 0.31
C SER A 150 -28.99 4.50 0.47
N LEU A 151 -28.81 5.21 -0.64
CA LEU A 151 -28.34 6.60 -0.66
C LEU A 151 -29.32 7.58 0.00
N ARG A 152 -30.58 7.17 0.24
CA ARG A 152 -31.60 7.97 0.93
C ARG A 152 -31.53 7.84 2.45
N LEU A 153 -30.81 6.84 2.96
CA LEU A 153 -30.64 6.60 4.39
C LEU A 153 -29.43 7.37 4.92
N LYS A 154 -29.27 7.36 6.25
CA LYS A 154 -28.12 8.00 6.90
C LYS A 154 -26.82 7.41 6.31
N PRO A 155 -25.83 8.24 5.94
CA PRO A 155 -24.56 7.75 5.41
C PRO A 155 -23.88 6.78 6.37
N GLU A 156 -23.35 5.71 5.82
CA GLU A 156 -22.53 4.74 6.54
C GLU A 156 -21.18 5.36 6.87
N ALA A 157 -20.62 5.02 8.03
CA ALA A 157 -19.33 5.54 8.48
C ALA A 157 -18.49 4.40 9.06
N CYS A 158 -17.19 4.48 8.85
CA CYS A 158 -16.22 3.57 9.46
C CYS A 158 -15.08 4.40 10.04
N THR A 159 -14.69 4.09 11.27
CA THR A 159 -13.54 4.70 11.94
C THR A 159 -12.64 3.60 12.49
N VAL A 160 -11.34 3.69 12.21
CA VAL A 160 -10.32 2.78 12.74
C VAL A 160 -9.29 3.63 13.47
N LEU A 161 -9.07 3.36 14.76
CA LEU A 161 -8.15 4.14 15.62
C LEU A 161 -8.35 5.66 15.55
N GLY A 162 -9.60 6.13 15.52
CA GLY A 162 -9.92 7.55 15.41
C GLY A 162 -9.84 8.14 13.99
N VAL A 163 -9.34 7.41 13.01
CA VAL A 163 -9.30 7.84 11.60
C VAL A 163 -10.58 7.45 10.88
N LYS A 164 -11.30 8.43 10.35
CA LYS A 164 -12.51 8.22 9.55
C LYS A 164 -12.14 7.80 8.12
N LEU A 165 -12.72 6.69 7.67
CA LEU A 165 -12.53 6.17 6.31
C LEU A 165 -13.65 6.64 5.37
N LYS A 166 -13.34 6.73 4.07
CA LYS A 166 -14.26 7.09 2.99
C LYS A 166 -14.99 5.85 2.48
N ARG A 167 -16.32 5.91 2.42
CA ARG A 167 -17.14 4.84 1.86
C ARG A 167 -16.94 4.78 0.34
N LYS A 168 -16.51 3.64 -0.20
CA LYS A 168 -16.53 3.35 -1.64
C LYS A 168 -17.68 2.40 -1.94
N ILE A 169 -18.52 2.73 -2.91
CA ILE A 169 -19.59 1.85 -3.39
C ILE A 169 -18.97 0.96 -4.48
N VAL A 170 -19.18 -0.35 -4.35
CA VAL A 170 -18.71 -1.33 -5.35
C VAL A 170 -19.94 -1.76 -6.14
N ASP A 171 -19.90 -1.54 -7.44
CA ASP A 171 -20.89 -2.07 -8.37
C ASP A 171 -20.50 -3.51 -8.72
N ILE A 172 -21.39 -4.45 -8.43
CA ILE A 172 -21.16 -5.89 -8.63
C ILE A 172 -22.25 -6.39 -9.56
N GLN A 173 -21.85 -6.71 -10.79
CA GLN A 173 -22.76 -7.16 -11.83
C GLN A 173 -23.03 -8.67 -11.70
N PRO A 174 -24.14 -9.19 -12.26
CA PRO A 174 -24.38 -10.63 -12.30
C PRO A 174 -23.22 -11.38 -12.98
N GLY A 175 -22.64 -12.36 -12.28
CA GLY A 175 -21.49 -13.13 -12.75
C GLY A 175 -20.12 -12.61 -12.31
N ASP A 176 -20.04 -11.40 -11.76
CA ASP A 176 -18.81 -10.90 -11.13
C ASP A 176 -18.48 -11.70 -9.87
N ASN A 177 -17.18 -11.82 -9.58
CA ASN A 177 -16.71 -12.25 -8.27
C ASN A 177 -16.68 -11.04 -7.30
N PRO A 178 -17.55 -10.98 -6.28
CA PRO A 178 -17.61 -9.85 -5.36
C PRO A 178 -16.29 -9.56 -4.65
N GLU A 179 -15.58 -10.61 -4.21
CA GLU A 179 -14.33 -10.45 -3.48
C GLU A 179 -13.24 -9.81 -4.35
N GLN A 180 -13.19 -10.20 -5.62
CA GLN A 180 -12.24 -9.64 -6.58
C GLN A 180 -12.56 -8.17 -6.87
N LYS A 181 -13.82 -7.83 -7.13
CA LYS A 181 -14.24 -6.43 -7.37
C LYS A 181 -13.97 -5.54 -6.15
N ILE A 182 -14.20 -6.06 -4.94
CA ILE A 182 -13.88 -5.36 -3.70
C ILE A 182 -12.36 -5.18 -3.55
N LYS A 183 -11.57 -6.23 -3.83
CA LYS A 183 -10.11 -6.17 -3.83
C LYS A 183 -9.60 -5.09 -4.81
N GLU A 184 -10.13 -5.05 -6.02
CA GLU A 184 -9.79 -4.04 -7.05
C GLU A 184 -10.19 -2.63 -6.61
N THR A 185 -11.36 -2.47 -5.98
CA THR A 185 -11.86 -1.16 -5.54
C THR A 185 -11.05 -0.57 -4.37
N ILE A 186 -10.70 -1.40 -3.38
CA ILE A 186 -9.93 -0.98 -2.22
C ILE A 186 -8.44 -0.87 -2.59
N GLY A 187 -7.89 -1.91 -3.22
CA GLY A 187 -6.47 -2.01 -3.54
C GLY A 187 -5.58 -1.73 -2.33
N PHE A 188 -4.63 -0.82 -2.51
CA PHE A 188 -3.73 -0.32 -1.45
C PHE A 188 -4.12 1.06 -0.92
N LYS A 189 -5.35 1.53 -1.19
CA LYS A 189 -5.87 2.77 -0.60
C LYS A 189 -5.96 2.60 0.91
N ARG A 190 -5.55 3.62 1.67
CA ARG A 190 -5.46 3.55 3.15
C ARG A 190 -6.64 4.21 3.86
N ASP A 191 -7.44 4.97 3.13
CA ASP A 191 -8.47 5.86 3.66
C ASP A 191 -9.88 5.47 3.19
N VAL A 192 -10.09 4.24 2.75
CA VAL A 192 -11.38 3.77 2.22
C VAL A 192 -11.92 2.57 2.98
N PHE A 193 -13.23 2.36 2.91
CA PHE A 193 -13.88 1.13 3.35
C PHE A 193 -15.05 0.77 2.42
N VAL A 194 -15.40 -0.52 2.41
CA VAL A 194 -16.55 -1.06 1.69
C VAL A 194 -17.42 -1.86 2.65
N ILE A 195 -18.74 -1.74 2.51
CA ILE A 195 -19.69 -2.69 3.09
C ILE A 195 -20.43 -3.36 1.95
N HIS A 196 -20.42 -4.69 1.93
CA HIS A 196 -21.14 -5.49 0.95
C HIS A 196 -21.79 -6.69 1.66
N ALA A 197 -23.08 -6.92 1.39
CA ALA A 197 -23.88 -7.99 2.00
C ALA A 197 -23.74 -8.08 3.53
N GLY A 198 -23.74 -6.92 4.21
CA GLY A 198 -23.63 -6.85 5.67
C GLY A 198 -22.26 -7.26 6.24
N ARG A 199 -21.22 -7.30 5.40
CA ARG A 199 -19.82 -7.52 5.78
C ARG A 199 -19.00 -6.28 5.46
N VAL A 200 -18.17 -5.82 6.40
CA VAL A 200 -17.25 -4.69 6.19
C VAL A 200 -15.90 -5.20 5.70
N TYR A 201 -15.31 -4.49 4.75
CA TYR A 201 -14.00 -4.77 4.17
C TYR A 201 -13.12 -3.53 4.32
N LEU A 202 -11.91 -3.74 4.83
CA LEU A 202 -10.95 -2.68 5.09
C LEU A 202 -9.64 -2.92 4.32
N PRO A 203 -8.84 -1.86 4.10
CA PRO A 203 -7.48 -1.96 3.59
C PRO A 203 -6.59 -2.96 4.36
N TYR A 204 -5.64 -3.58 3.67
CA TYR A 204 -4.72 -4.57 4.24
C TYR A 204 -4.02 -4.12 5.53
N MET A 205 -3.66 -2.83 5.61
CA MET A 205 -2.98 -2.28 6.80
C MET A 205 -3.81 -2.38 8.08
N TYR A 206 -5.14 -2.47 7.97
CA TYR A 206 -6.07 -2.59 9.10
C TYR A 206 -6.41 -4.04 9.45
N ASN A 207 -5.70 -5.04 8.90
CA ASN A 207 -5.86 -6.43 9.31
C ASN A 207 -5.62 -6.60 10.82
N GLY A 208 -6.58 -7.13 11.57
CA GLY A 208 -6.50 -7.30 13.02
C GLY A 208 -6.88 -6.06 13.84
N TYR A 209 -7.27 -4.95 13.19
CA TYR A 209 -7.70 -3.75 13.90
C TYR A 209 -9.21 -3.75 14.20
N PRO A 210 -9.63 -3.20 15.36
CA PRO A 210 -11.03 -2.92 15.61
C PRO A 210 -11.51 -1.73 14.78
N ALA A 211 -12.65 -1.89 14.13
CA ALA A 211 -13.30 -0.86 13.35
C ALA A 211 -14.67 -0.53 13.94
N LYS A 212 -14.92 0.76 14.21
CA LYS A 212 -16.25 1.25 14.58
C LYS A 212 -17.03 1.52 13.30
N VAL A 213 -18.07 0.74 13.04
CA VAL A 213 -18.86 0.80 11.81
C VAL A 213 -20.29 1.20 12.11
N THR A 214 -20.70 2.35 11.60
CA THR A 214 -22.08 2.84 11.60
C THR A 214 -22.76 2.45 10.30
N TYR A 215 -23.87 1.71 10.38
CA TYR A 215 -24.59 1.21 9.21
C TYR A 215 -26.10 1.13 9.46
N ASN A 216 -26.85 0.95 8.37
CA ASN A 216 -28.30 0.85 8.41
C ASN A 216 -28.77 -0.60 8.26
N TYR A 217 -29.84 -0.94 8.97
CA TYR A 217 -30.47 -2.25 8.91
C TYR A 217 -31.99 -2.10 8.99
N LYS A 218 -32.70 -3.10 8.48
CA LYS A 218 -34.18 -3.10 8.44
C LYS A 218 -34.73 -4.21 9.32
N ILE A 219 -35.46 -3.83 10.36
CA ILE A 219 -36.12 -4.77 11.28
C ILE A 219 -37.58 -4.39 11.46
N GLY A 220 -38.49 -5.36 11.32
CA GLY A 220 -39.93 -5.12 11.41
C GLY A 220 -40.43 -4.02 10.45
N GLY A 221 -39.87 -3.97 9.23
CA GLY A 221 -40.23 -2.96 8.22
C GLY A 221 -39.61 -1.58 8.42
N LYS A 222 -39.00 -1.29 9.57
CA LYS A 222 -38.42 0.03 9.90
C LYS A 222 -36.91 0.03 9.69
N PHE A 223 -36.39 1.12 9.11
CA PHE A 223 -34.96 1.37 9.02
C PHE A 223 -34.44 1.90 10.34
N LYS A 224 -33.31 1.35 10.80
CA LYS A 224 -32.58 1.80 11.97
C LYS A 224 -31.11 1.94 11.63
N THR A 225 -30.40 2.79 12.36
CA THR A 225 -28.95 2.93 12.29
C THR A 225 -28.36 2.44 13.60
N THR A 226 -27.29 1.63 13.53
CA THR A 226 -26.51 1.19 14.69
C THR A 226 -25.04 1.49 14.46
N THR A 227 -24.23 1.38 15.52
CA THR A 227 -22.77 1.41 15.44
C THR A 227 -22.19 0.22 16.20
N ASP A 228 -21.42 -0.60 15.51
CA ASP A 228 -20.81 -1.79 16.07
C ASP A 228 -19.28 -1.66 16.05
N THR A 229 -18.59 -2.37 16.94
CA THR A 229 -17.14 -2.57 16.85
C THR A 229 -16.88 -3.93 16.23
N VAL A 230 -16.29 -3.94 15.04
CA VAL A 230 -16.03 -5.14 14.24
C VAL A 230 -14.53 -5.37 14.18
N LEU A 231 -14.08 -6.58 14.50
CA LEU A 231 -12.71 -6.99 14.26
C LEU A 231 -12.61 -7.51 12.82
N VAL A 232 -11.77 -6.89 12.01
CA VAL A 232 -11.55 -7.34 10.63
C VAL A 232 -10.29 -8.18 10.54
N GLU A 233 -10.40 -9.34 9.91
CA GLU A 233 -9.27 -10.25 9.80
C GLU A 233 -9.23 -10.88 8.40
N SER A 234 -8.03 -11.29 8.01
CA SER A 234 -7.74 -12.09 6.83
C SER A 234 -6.49 -12.91 7.12
N GLY A 235 -6.53 -14.18 6.74
CA GLY A 235 -5.41 -15.10 6.93
C GLY A 235 -4.22 -14.83 5.99
N CYS A 236 -4.41 -14.01 4.96
CA CYS A 236 -3.41 -13.75 3.94
C CYS A 236 -3.59 -12.35 3.38
N VAL A 237 -2.73 -11.44 3.83
CA VAL A 237 -2.77 -10.00 3.52
C VAL A 237 -1.43 -9.55 2.98
N ARG A 238 -1.45 -8.52 2.14
CA ARG A 238 -0.25 -7.96 1.53
C ARG A 238 -0.10 -6.51 1.96
N TYR A 239 1.00 -6.17 2.61
CA TYR A 239 1.26 -4.83 3.11
C TYR A 239 2.00 -3.98 2.06
N ASN A 240 1.74 -2.67 2.09
CA ASN A 240 2.41 -1.63 1.31
C ASN A 240 2.51 -0.37 2.18
N ASP A 241 3.10 -0.52 3.36
CA ASP A 241 3.29 0.56 4.34
C ASP A 241 4.76 0.84 4.66
N ARG A 242 5.67 0.19 3.95
CA ARG A 242 7.11 0.45 3.95
C ARG A 242 7.61 0.80 2.54
N PHE A 243 8.60 1.68 2.46
CA PHE A 243 9.22 2.13 1.20
C PHE A 243 10.41 1.27 0.80
N PHE A 244 11.19 0.78 1.78
CA PHE A 244 12.42 0.01 1.61
C PHE A 244 13.57 0.80 0.95
N PRO A 245 14.04 1.90 1.58
CA PRO A 245 14.98 2.85 0.96
C PRO A 245 16.36 2.25 0.62
N GLN A 246 16.73 1.13 1.26
CA GLN A 246 18.02 0.46 1.05
C GLN A 246 17.97 -0.62 -0.05
N VAL A 247 16.79 -0.91 -0.60
CA VAL A 247 16.67 -1.87 -1.71
C VAL A 247 17.19 -1.21 -2.99
N ARG A 248 18.11 -1.91 -3.66
CA ARG A 248 18.66 -1.46 -4.93
C ARG A 248 17.63 -1.60 -6.04
N LEU A 249 17.65 -0.66 -6.98
CA LEU A 249 16.80 -0.71 -8.17
C LEU A 249 17.38 -1.64 -9.23
N ARG A 250 16.50 -2.43 -9.84
CA ARG A 250 16.75 -3.08 -11.13
C ARG A 250 16.65 -2.05 -12.25
N ARG A 251 17.20 -2.40 -13.41
CA ARG A 251 17.13 -1.54 -14.60
C ARG A 251 15.69 -1.26 -15.04
N SER A 252 14.81 -2.27 -14.98
CA SER A 252 13.37 -2.11 -15.21
C SER A 252 12.72 -1.10 -14.27
N GLU A 253 12.97 -1.20 -12.97
CA GLU A 253 12.37 -0.31 -11.96
C GLU A 253 12.79 1.13 -12.15
N PHE A 254 14.06 1.37 -12.53
CA PHE A 254 14.53 2.70 -12.87
C PHE A 254 13.86 3.26 -14.12
N MET A 255 13.69 2.45 -15.18
CA MET A 255 12.98 2.89 -16.38
C MET A 255 11.50 3.15 -16.12
N VAL A 256 10.85 2.36 -15.25
CA VAL A 256 9.49 2.65 -14.77
C VAL A 256 9.45 3.99 -14.05
N PHE A 257 10.44 4.29 -13.21
CA PHE A 257 10.54 5.58 -12.53
C PHE A 257 10.66 6.76 -13.53
N LEU A 258 11.52 6.64 -14.55
CA LEU A 258 11.61 7.63 -15.63
C LEU A 258 10.27 7.76 -16.39
N GLN A 259 9.59 6.66 -16.64
CA GLN A 259 8.30 6.65 -17.34
C GLN A 259 7.21 7.33 -16.52
N ARG A 260 7.20 7.14 -15.20
CA ARG A 260 6.31 7.86 -14.29
C ARG A 260 6.62 9.36 -14.28
N MET A 261 7.89 9.76 -14.36
CA MET A 261 8.24 11.18 -14.53
C MET A 261 7.70 11.73 -15.84
N ARG A 262 7.86 11.01 -16.95
CA ARG A 262 7.28 11.37 -18.26
C ARG A 262 5.77 11.57 -18.20
N LYS A 263 5.02 10.63 -17.60
CA LYS A 263 3.56 10.77 -17.39
C LYS A 263 3.23 12.04 -16.58
N SER A 264 3.99 12.29 -15.52
CA SER A 264 3.81 13.50 -14.71
C SER A 264 4.10 14.78 -15.50
N PHE A 265 5.11 14.79 -16.38
CA PHE A 265 5.43 15.94 -17.23
C PHE A 265 4.32 16.24 -18.23
N TYR A 266 3.76 15.23 -18.89
CA TYR A 266 2.60 15.41 -19.78
C TYR A 266 1.43 16.07 -19.04
N ASN A 267 1.09 15.59 -17.85
CA ASN A 267 -0.02 16.15 -17.07
C ASN A 267 0.24 17.56 -16.53
N ARG A 268 1.50 17.99 -16.40
CA ARG A 268 1.87 19.29 -15.80
C ARG A 268 2.18 20.36 -16.81
N PHE A 269 2.82 19.97 -17.91
CA PHE A 269 3.40 20.89 -18.87
C PHE A 269 2.70 20.87 -20.23
N THR A 270 1.68 20.02 -20.39
CA THR A 270 0.91 19.94 -21.63
C THR A 270 -0.58 19.82 -21.34
N ASP A 271 -1.41 20.29 -22.28
CA ASP A 271 -2.86 20.07 -22.24
C ASP A 271 -3.26 18.67 -22.76
N LYS A 272 -2.26 17.85 -23.14
CA LYS A 272 -2.49 16.50 -23.68
C LYS A 272 -2.27 15.48 -22.59
N GLU A 273 -3.29 14.66 -22.35
CA GLU A 273 -3.14 13.47 -21.53
C GLU A 273 -2.09 12.55 -22.16
N TYR A 274 -1.21 11.99 -21.32
CA TYR A 274 -0.26 10.99 -21.76
C TYR A 274 -1.01 9.77 -22.34
N LYS A 275 -0.59 9.34 -23.54
CA LYS A 275 -1.09 8.12 -24.18
C LYS A 275 0.10 7.23 -24.52
N SER A 276 0.06 6.00 -24.02
CA SER A 276 1.05 4.97 -24.36
C SER A 276 0.92 4.58 -25.83
N ASN A 277 2.05 4.31 -26.48
CA ASN A 277 2.10 3.81 -27.83
C ASN A 277 1.49 2.39 -27.88
N PRO A 278 0.39 2.16 -28.63
CA PRO A 278 -0.24 0.85 -28.70
C PRO A 278 0.59 -0.17 -29.51
N SER A 279 1.53 0.28 -30.34
CA SER A 279 2.31 -0.56 -31.25
C SER A 279 3.77 -0.10 -31.26
N PRO A 280 4.55 -0.40 -30.21
CA PRO A 280 5.99 -0.14 -30.19
C PRO A 280 6.69 -0.89 -31.34
N ALA A 281 7.63 -0.22 -32.01
CA ALA A 281 8.28 -0.70 -33.21
C ALA A 281 9.75 -1.07 -32.99
N ARG A 282 10.33 -0.66 -31.85
CA ARG A 282 11.70 -0.94 -31.48
C ARG A 282 11.91 -2.44 -31.28
N TYR A 283 12.87 -2.99 -32.00
CA TYR A 283 13.35 -4.34 -31.73
C TYR A 283 14.18 -4.38 -30.43
N ILE A 284 13.85 -5.31 -29.54
CA ILE A 284 14.59 -5.59 -28.31
C ILE A 284 14.79 -7.10 -28.25
N ALA A 285 16.04 -7.56 -28.33
CA ALA A 285 16.37 -8.97 -28.53
C ALA A 285 15.88 -9.88 -27.39
N ASP A 286 15.83 -9.35 -26.15
CA ASP A 286 15.39 -10.07 -24.96
C ASP A 286 13.95 -9.76 -24.53
N GLN A 287 13.13 -9.11 -25.37
CA GLN A 287 11.74 -8.74 -25.04
C GLN A 287 10.90 -9.92 -24.52
N ALA A 288 11.06 -11.09 -25.13
CA ALA A 288 10.35 -12.30 -24.74
C ALA A 288 10.61 -12.70 -23.27
N THR A 289 11.77 -12.36 -22.70
CA THR A 289 12.15 -12.72 -21.31
C THR A 289 11.34 -11.96 -20.26
N PHE A 290 10.82 -10.78 -20.61
CA PHE A 290 10.05 -9.93 -19.71
C PHE A 290 8.63 -9.66 -20.19
N SER A 291 8.16 -10.42 -21.17
CA SER A 291 6.76 -10.33 -21.61
C SER A 291 5.81 -10.85 -20.53
N GLY A 292 4.69 -10.13 -20.34
CA GLY A 292 3.72 -10.36 -19.28
C GLY A 292 4.16 -9.88 -17.89
N LYS A 293 5.36 -9.28 -17.75
CA LYS A 293 5.79 -8.68 -16.49
C LYS A 293 5.07 -7.36 -16.25
N TRP A 294 4.87 -7.02 -14.98
CA TRP A 294 4.11 -5.83 -14.58
C TRP A 294 4.70 -4.52 -15.14
N TYR A 295 6.01 -4.47 -15.38
CA TYR A 295 6.72 -3.30 -15.89
C TYR A 295 6.85 -3.25 -17.42
N GLU A 296 6.49 -4.33 -18.14
CA GLU A 296 6.76 -4.49 -19.58
C GLU A 296 6.29 -3.28 -20.38
N LYS A 297 5.03 -2.89 -20.19
CA LYS A 297 4.41 -1.79 -20.93
C LYS A 297 5.13 -0.47 -20.69
N ASP A 298 5.49 -0.16 -19.45
CA ASP A 298 6.15 1.10 -19.11
C ASP A 298 7.59 1.13 -19.66
N VAL A 299 8.31 0.01 -19.58
CA VAL A 299 9.68 -0.12 -20.11
C VAL A 299 9.70 -0.01 -21.63
N ILE A 300 8.85 -0.74 -22.34
CA ILE A 300 8.82 -0.69 -23.81
C ILE A 300 8.42 0.71 -24.29
N ASP A 301 7.41 1.31 -23.65
CA ASP A 301 6.91 2.62 -24.06
C ASP A 301 7.94 3.73 -23.91
N ILE A 302 8.74 3.73 -22.84
CA ILE A 302 9.81 4.72 -22.68
C ILE A 302 11.01 4.42 -23.59
N LEU A 303 11.33 3.13 -23.83
CA LEU A 303 12.40 2.76 -24.75
C LEU A 303 12.07 3.11 -26.21
N GLU A 304 10.79 3.26 -26.58
CA GLU A 304 10.40 3.71 -27.92
C GLU A 304 10.65 5.22 -28.14
N GLU A 305 10.87 5.99 -27.08
CA GLU A 305 11.07 7.43 -27.20
C GLU A 305 12.31 7.79 -28.02
N ARG A 306 12.18 8.86 -28.79
CA ARG A 306 13.20 9.34 -29.72
C ARG A 306 13.46 10.83 -29.50
N PHE A 307 14.70 11.23 -29.73
CA PHE A 307 15.05 12.64 -29.90
C PHE A 307 14.46 13.20 -31.20
N LEU A 308 14.54 14.51 -31.38
CA LEU A 308 14.04 15.19 -32.59
C LEU A 308 14.76 14.75 -33.88
N ASP A 309 15.98 14.23 -33.77
CA ASP A 309 16.75 13.66 -34.89
C ASP A 309 16.26 12.25 -35.31
N GLY A 310 15.32 11.66 -34.57
CA GLY A 310 14.76 10.34 -34.83
C GLY A 310 15.55 9.17 -34.22
N CYS A 311 16.68 9.42 -33.56
CA CYS A 311 17.43 8.41 -32.81
C CYS A 311 16.70 8.08 -31.50
N TYR A 312 16.82 6.82 -31.05
CA TYR A 312 16.25 6.39 -29.78
C TYR A 312 16.91 7.12 -28.60
N ALA A 313 16.09 7.63 -27.69
CA ALA A 313 16.56 8.37 -26.51
C ALA A 313 17.38 7.49 -25.58
N PHE A 314 16.94 6.25 -25.39
CA PHE A 314 17.57 5.29 -24.49
C PHE A 314 18.34 4.24 -25.28
N PRO A 315 19.62 3.96 -24.97
CA PRO A 315 20.38 2.92 -25.65
C PRO A 315 19.96 1.50 -25.23
N LEU A 316 20.20 0.53 -26.11
CA LEU A 316 20.30 -0.90 -25.77
C LEU A 316 21.78 -1.28 -25.72
N TYR A 317 22.07 -2.48 -25.24
CA TYR A 317 23.41 -3.07 -25.35
C TYR A 317 23.76 -3.40 -26.81
N GLU A 318 25.04 -3.69 -27.07
CA GLU A 318 25.54 -3.98 -28.41
C GLU A 318 24.85 -5.18 -29.07
N ASP A 319 24.35 -6.12 -28.26
CA ASP A 319 23.58 -7.29 -28.70
C ASP A 319 22.07 -7.05 -28.77
N GLU A 320 21.66 -5.79 -28.78
CA GLU A 320 20.26 -5.33 -28.87
C GLU A 320 19.38 -5.76 -27.66
N ARG A 321 20.01 -6.14 -26.54
CA ARG A 321 19.31 -6.46 -25.29
C ARG A 321 19.14 -5.26 -24.37
N PHE A 322 18.15 -5.36 -23.48
CA PHE A 322 17.92 -4.39 -22.40
C PHE A 322 18.29 -4.95 -21.01
N GLU A 323 18.10 -6.24 -20.78
CA GLU A 323 18.35 -6.95 -19.52
C GLU A 323 17.63 -6.29 -18.31
N PRO A 324 16.28 -6.28 -18.28
CA PRO A 324 15.50 -5.52 -17.30
C PRO A 324 15.64 -5.97 -15.84
N GLU A 325 16.01 -7.24 -15.63
CA GLU A 325 16.10 -7.87 -14.30
C GLU A 325 17.46 -7.66 -13.62
N GLU A 326 18.44 -7.18 -14.38
CA GLU A 326 19.78 -6.91 -13.87
C GLU A 326 19.85 -5.62 -13.05
N CYS A 327 20.88 -5.56 -12.21
CA CYS A 327 21.08 -4.42 -11.32
C CYS A 327 21.62 -3.26 -12.13
N MET A 328 21.04 -2.10 -11.87
CA MET A 328 21.49 -0.90 -12.55
C MET A 328 22.84 -0.46 -11.98
N THR A 329 23.83 -0.28 -12.85
CA THR A 329 25.11 0.30 -12.46
C THR A 329 24.99 1.82 -12.31
N ARG A 330 25.91 2.44 -11.57
CA ARG A 330 25.95 3.92 -11.47
C ARG A 330 26.12 4.59 -12.83
N ALA A 331 26.90 3.99 -13.73
CA ALA A 331 27.13 4.51 -15.07
C ALA A 331 25.83 4.49 -15.88
N GLU A 332 25.11 3.37 -15.89
CA GLU A 332 23.81 3.27 -16.56
C GLU A 332 22.80 4.27 -16.01
N ALA A 333 22.71 4.40 -14.69
CA ALA A 333 21.80 5.37 -14.05
C ALA A 333 22.06 6.79 -14.55
N MET A 334 23.34 7.19 -14.66
CA MET A 334 23.71 8.51 -15.17
C MET A 334 23.41 8.66 -16.66
N VAL A 335 23.69 7.63 -17.47
CA VAL A 335 23.39 7.66 -18.91
C VAL A 335 21.89 7.80 -19.15
N PHE A 336 21.07 6.93 -18.55
CA PHE A 336 19.63 6.98 -18.72
C PHE A 336 19.02 8.28 -18.16
N LEU A 337 19.49 8.77 -17.02
CA LEU A 337 19.02 10.05 -16.48
C LEU A 337 19.38 11.22 -17.38
N ASN A 338 20.63 11.30 -17.87
CA ASN A 338 21.06 12.38 -18.77
C ASN A 338 20.26 12.37 -20.07
N ARG A 339 20.09 11.20 -20.68
CA ARG A 339 19.27 11.02 -21.90
C ARG A 339 17.82 11.42 -21.68
N PHE A 340 17.24 11.06 -20.53
CA PHE A 340 15.89 11.49 -20.17
C PHE A 340 15.78 13.02 -20.04
N ILE A 341 16.77 13.66 -19.43
CA ILE A 341 16.82 15.12 -19.29
C ILE A 341 16.91 15.80 -20.66
N GLU A 342 17.82 15.35 -21.53
CA GLU A 342 17.94 15.84 -22.91
C GLU A 342 16.61 15.72 -23.66
N TRP A 343 16.00 14.53 -23.62
CA TRP A 343 14.72 14.25 -24.27
C TRP A 343 13.60 15.13 -23.72
N ALA A 344 13.53 15.29 -22.40
CA ALA A 344 12.50 16.08 -21.75
C ALA A 344 12.61 17.57 -22.11
N ILE A 345 13.83 18.10 -22.21
CA ILE A 345 14.07 19.48 -22.63
C ILE A 345 13.62 19.67 -24.09
N GLU A 346 13.94 18.75 -25.00
CA GLU A 346 13.50 18.84 -26.40
C GLU A 346 11.97 18.77 -26.55
N ARG A 347 11.31 18.01 -25.67
CA ARG A 347 9.88 17.69 -25.80
C ARG A 347 8.95 18.69 -25.12
N PHE A 348 9.36 19.26 -24.00
CA PHE A 348 8.51 20.07 -23.12
C PHE A 348 8.97 21.53 -22.95
N ARG A 349 10.10 21.92 -23.56
CA ARG A 349 10.48 23.33 -23.69
C ARG A 349 9.76 23.97 -24.87
#